data_AF-A0A3A4QY34-F1
#
_entry.id   AF-A0A3A4QY34-F1
#
_cell.length_a   1.000
_cell.length_b   1.000
_cell.length_c   1.000
_cell.angle_alpha   90.00
_cell.angle_beta   90.00
_cell.angle_gamma   90.00
#
_symmetry.space_group_name_H-M   'P 1'
#
loop_
_entity.id
_entity.type
_entity.pdbx_description
1 polymer ?
#
loop_
_entity_poly.entity_id
_entity_poly.type
_entity_poly.pdbx_seq_one_letter_code
_entity_poly.pdbx_strand_id
1 'polypeptide(L)'
;MISPFRTSRLNTSVRRVLLVILVSALPSYAGPIQQPVSHKVQAGDTLWKISQRYNVSVKAILDANELSNADKIRINQVLVIPGKPVQEPQEQEQKQPEYSKDKGVFHTLKKGETIWNLSKIYQVPISTIIQANNIDFPERMKPGQTVFIPMTEERLSQHDELAGMKSYVESLVKLSPRQKMRDWKYIIIHHSATDMGNAASFEYYHRFKRHMTNGLAYHFVITNGKKGSDGGVEVGNRWKKQLQGGHVKSDFYNEVGIGICLVGNFQNYPPSISQYNSLVSLVQVLKDLCNIPTRNVFGHGELRTEQSLCPGKCLPLKKLRSQLTGP
;
A
#
# COMPACT_ATOMS: atom_id res chain seq x y z
N MET A 1 -16.82 -58.45 67.56
CA MET A 1 -16.57 -57.01 67.38
C MET A 1 -15.15 -56.73 67.86
N ILE A 2 -14.17 -56.80 66.96
CA ILE A 2 -12.74 -56.61 67.23
C ILE A 2 -12.11 -55.95 65.98
N SER A 3 -11.48 -54.80 66.22
CA SER A 3 -10.35 -54.14 65.52
C SER A 3 -10.37 -53.86 63.99
N PRO A 4 -9.99 -52.64 63.55
CA PRO A 4 -9.86 -52.31 62.13
C PRO A 4 -8.50 -52.73 61.55
N PHE A 5 -8.52 -53.47 60.45
CA PHE A 5 -7.34 -53.80 59.65
C PHE A 5 -7.03 -52.71 58.63
N ARG A 6 -5.76 -52.31 58.63
CA ARG A 6 -5.09 -51.40 57.71
C ARG A 6 -4.43 -52.21 56.59
N THR A 7 -4.83 -52.00 55.34
CA THR A 7 -4.13 -52.45 54.11
C THR A 7 -4.55 -51.49 52.98
N SER A 8 -3.79 -51.17 51.93
CA SER A 8 -2.39 -51.34 51.57
C SER A 8 -2.16 -50.36 50.39
N ARG A 9 -1.00 -49.70 50.35
CA ARG A 9 -0.54 -48.99 49.14
C ARG A 9 0.07 -50.01 48.20
N LEU A 10 -0.32 -50.01 46.93
CA LEU A 10 0.40 -50.68 45.85
C LEU A 10 0.97 -49.63 44.90
N ASN A 11 2.30 -49.67 44.81
CA ASN A 11 3.17 -48.92 43.92
C ASN A 11 3.27 -49.72 42.61
N THR A 12 2.98 -49.11 41.46
CA THR A 12 3.38 -49.67 40.16
C THR A 12 4.13 -48.60 39.36
N SER A 13 5.43 -48.85 39.23
CA SER A 13 6.38 -48.09 38.42
C SER A 13 6.00 -48.12 36.95
N VAL A 14 5.82 -46.94 36.34
CA VAL A 14 5.91 -46.79 34.88
C VAL A 14 7.34 -46.37 34.54
N ARG A 15 8.10 -47.29 33.96
CA ARG A 15 9.46 -47.07 33.43
C ARG A 15 9.39 -46.07 32.27
N ARG A 16 10.13 -44.96 32.38
CA ARG A 16 10.46 -44.07 31.26
C ARG A 16 11.44 -44.77 30.34
N VAL A 17 11.10 -44.94 29.07
CA VAL A 17 12.02 -45.32 27.99
C VAL A 17 12.73 -44.03 27.54
N LEU A 18 14.03 -43.91 27.81
CA LEU A 18 14.87 -42.89 27.19
C LEU A 18 15.25 -43.36 25.78
N LEU A 19 14.71 -42.70 24.76
CA LEU A 19 15.19 -42.81 23.38
C LEU A 19 16.42 -41.90 23.26
N VAL A 20 17.63 -42.48 23.28
CA VAL A 20 18.87 -41.76 22.96
C VAL A 20 18.96 -41.66 21.44
N ILE A 21 18.55 -40.53 20.87
CA ILE A 21 18.85 -40.20 19.46
C ILE A 21 20.31 -39.75 19.42
N LEU A 22 21.19 -40.65 18.96
CA LEU A 22 22.58 -40.32 18.66
C LEU A 22 22.59 -39.49 17.36
N VAL A 23 22.56 -38.17 17.49
CA VAL A 23 22.79 -37.26 16.35
C VAL A 23 24.27 -37.35 15.99
N SER A 24 24.61 -38.20 15.03
CA SER A 24 25.90 -38.12 14.36
C SER A 24 25.94 -36.81 13.58
N ALA A 25 26.68 -35.83 14.10
CA ALA A 25 26.97 -34.59 13.37
C ALA A 25 27.77 -34.96 12.12
N LEU A 26 27.10 -35.01 10.97
CA LEU A 26 27.79 -35.03 9.69
C LEU A 26 28.56 -33.70 9.57
N PRO A 27 29.87 -33.71 9.26
CA PRO A 27 30.58 -32.47 9.01
C PRO A 27 29.88 -31.73 7.86
N SER A 28 29.38 -30.53 8.15
CA SER A 28 28.84 -29.63 7.15
C SER A 28 29.97 -29.29 6.18
N TYR A 29 29.86 -29.76 4.94
CA TYR A 29 30.81 -29.43 3.90
C TYR A 29 30.62 -27.95 3.52
N ALA A 30 31.41 -27.06 4.11
CA ALA A 30 31.50 -25.68 3.67
C ALA A 30 32.12 -25.68 2.27
N GLY A 31 31.30 -25.49 1.24
CA GLY A 31 31.80 -25.24 -0.11
C GLY A 31 32.77 -24.05 -0.13
N PRO A 32 33.65 -23.96 -1.14
CA PRO A 32 34.61 -22.85 -1.23
C PRO A 32 33.85 -21.51 -1.30
N ILE A 33 34.11 -20.63 -0.33
CA ILE A 33 33.65 -19.24 -0.33
C ILE A 33 34.27 -18.57 -1.55
N GLN A 34 33.46 -18.13 -2.50
CA GLN A 34 33.96 -17.22 -3.54
C GLN A 34 34.28 -15.90 -2.84
N GLN A 35 35.50 -15.39 -3.01
CA GLN A 35 35.90 -14.09 -2.47
C GLN A 35 35.20 -12.96 -3.23
N PRO A 36 34.96 -11.78 -2.60
CA PRO A 36 34.49 -10.61 -3.31
C PRO A 36 35.37 -10.26 -4.51
N VAL A 37 34.74 -9.94 -5.63
CA VAL A 37 35.43 -9.61 -6.89
C VAL A 37 35.17 -8.15 -7.25
N SER A 38 36.20 -7.41 -7.66
CA SER A 38 36.01 -6.07 -8.22
C SER A 38 35.65 -6.16 -9.70
N HIS A 39 34.53 -5.54 -10.09
CA HIS A 39 34.08 -5.45 -11.47
C HIS A 39 34.09 -3.99 -11.93
N LYS A 40 34.92 -3.67 -12.92
CA LYS A 40 34.93 -2.35 -13.55
C LYS A 40 33.83 -2.28 -14.62
N VAL A 41 32.82 -1.46 -14.38
CA VAL A 41 31.65 -1.27 -15.26
C VAL A 41 32.11 -0.84 -16.65
N GLN A 42 31.70 -1.61 -17.65
CA GLN A 42 31.97 -1.39 -19.06
C GLN A 42 30.75 -0.78 -19.77
N ALA A 43 30.96 -0.31 -20.99
CA ALA A 43 29.86 0.16 -21.82
C ALA A 43 28.84 -0.97 -22.04
N GLY A 44 27.57 -0.72 -21.69
CA GLY A 44 26.48 -1.68 -21.84
C GLY A 44 26.25 -2.61 -20.63
N ASP A 45 27.06 -2.49 -19.57
CA ASP A 45 26.79 -3.16 -18.31
C ASP A 45 25.57 -2.57 -17.60
N THR A 46 24.83 -3.44 -16.93
CA THR A 46 23.74 -3.10 -16.00
C THR A 46 23.94 -3.94 -14.74
N LEU A 47 23.43 -3.49 -13.59
CA LEU A 47 23.54 -4.31 -12.38
C LEU A 47 22.88 -5.68 -12.55
N TRP A 48 21.86 -5.80 -13.38
CA TRP A 48 21.24 -7.09 -13.71
C TRP A 48 22.19 -8.01 -14.48
N LYS A 49 22.82 -7.54 -15.57
CA LYS A 49 23.81 -8.35 -16.33
C LYS A 49 24.98 -8.77 -15.46
N ILE A 50 25.46 -7.87 -14.62
CA ILE A 50 26.53 -8.13 -13.67
C ILE A 50 26.07 -9.20 -12.67
N SER A 51 24.86 -9.09 -12.11
CA SER A 51 24.33 -10.07 -11.18
C SER A 51 24.21 -11.47 -11.80
N GLN A 52 23.76 -11.56 -13.05
CA GLN A 52 23.71 -12.83 -13.78
C GLN A 52 25.11 -13.41 -14.02
N ARG A 53 26.06 -12.57 -14.48
CA ARG A 53 27.44 -12.97 -14.74
C ARG A 53 28.12 -13.56 -13.51
N TYR A 54 27.91 -12.96 -12.35
CA TYR A 54 28.56 -13.36 -11.10
C TYR A 54 27.67 -14.27 -10.24
N ASN A 55 26.47 -14.61 -10.70
CA ASN A 55 25.49 -15.42 -9.99
C ASN A 55 25.23 -14.92 -8.55
N VAL A 56 24.93 -13.62 -8.44
CA VAL A 56 24.55 -12.92 -7.21
C VAL A 56 23.26 -12.14 -7.43
N SER A 57 22.59 -11.74 -6.36
CA SER A 57 21.40 -10.89 -6.48
C SER A 57 21.80 -9.44 -6.79
N VAL A 58 20.97 -8.72 -7.55
CA VAL A 58 21.13 -7.27 -7.76
C VAL A 58 21.16 -6.52 -6.43
N LYS A 59 20.35 -6.98 -5.45
CA LYS A 59 20.34 -6.42 -4.09
C LYS A 59 21.69 -6.56 -3.41
N ALA A 60 22.32 -7.72 -3.48
CA ALA A 60 23.64 -7.93 -2.88
C ALA A 60 24.69 -6.99 -3.48
N ILE A 61 24.65 -6.75 -4.80
CA ILE A 61 25.55 -5.79 -5.45
C ILE A 61 25.23 -4.35 -5.00
N LEU A 62 23.95 -3.97 -4.92
CA LEU A 62 23.56 -2.63 -4.43
C LEU A 62 24.06 -2.40 -3.01
N ASP A 63 23.82 -3.35 -2.11
CA ASP A 63 24.18 -3.26 -0.70
C ASP A 63 25.71 -3.21 -0.53
N ALA A 64 26.47 -4.06 -1.24
CA ALA A 64 27.93 -4.07 -1.20
C ALA A 64 28.60 -2.80 -1.75
N ASN A 65 27.85 -1.98 -2.50
CA ASN A 65 28.34 -0.74 -3.11
C ASN A 65 27.61 0.51 -2.62
N GLU A 66 26.78 0.39 -1.58
CA GLU A 66 25.98 1.49 -1.01
C GLU A 66 25.14 2.24 -2.08
N LEU A 67 24.68 1.51 -3.09
CA LEU A 67 23.89 2.06 -4.19
C LEU A 67 22.40 1.95 -3.87
N SER A 68 21.69 3.07 -3.97
CA SER A 68 20.24 3.11 -3.74
C SER A 68 19.40 2.84 -4.99
N ASN A 69 20.01 2.89 -6.17
CA ASN A 69 19.32 2.78 -7.46
C ASN A 69 20.20 2.02 -8.46
N ALA A 70 19.63 0.96 -9.05
CA ALA A 70 20.32 0.10 -10.00
C ALA A 70 20.61 0.78 -11.35
N ASP A 71 19.86 1.82 -11.70
CA ASP A 71 19.95 2.55 -12.96
C ASP A 71 21.04 3.65 -12.93
N LYS A 72 21.78 3.78 -11.82
CA LYS A 72 22.76 4.88 -11.61
C LYS A 72 24.23 4.51 -11.79
N ILE A 73 24.54 3.28 -12.20
CA ILE A 73 25.94 2.89 -12.43
C ILE A 73 26.54 3.62 -13.65
N ARG A 74 27.85 3.87 -13.62
CA ARG A 74 28.57 4.61 -14.67
C ARG A 74 29.71 3.80 -15.26
N ILE A 75 30.00 4.00 -16.54
CA ILE A 75 31.18 3.41 -17.19
C ILE A 75 32.44 3.80 -16.41
N ASN A 76 33.36 2.85 -16.25
CA ASN A 76 34.56 2.91 -15.43
C ASN A 76 34.35 2.94 -13.91
N GLN A 77 33.11 2.94 -13.40
CA GLN A 77 32.84 2.73 -11.99
C GLN A 77 33.31 1.32 -11.59
N VAL A 78 34.01 1.19 -10.48
CA VAL A 78 34.38 -0.13 -9.94
C VAL A 78 33.34 -0.53 -8.91
N LEU A 79 32.74 -1.70 -9.10
CA LEU A 79 31.77 -2.30 -8.20
C LEU A 79 32.40 -3.46 -7.44
N VAL A 80 32.17 -3.52 -6.14
CA VAL A 80 32.40 -4.70 -5.31
C VAL A 80 31.28 -5.70 -5.58
N ILE A 81 31.61 -6.81 -6.21
CA ILE A 81 30.68 -7.93 -6.37
C ILE A 81 30.89 -8.83 -5.17
N PRO A 82 29.89 -8.96 -4.27
CA PRO A 82 30.05 -9.78 -3.09
C PRO A 82 30.28 -11.23 -3.52
N GLY A 83 31.29 -11.85 -2.92
CA GLY A 83 31.52 -13.27 -3.09
C GLY A 83 30.41 -14.07 -2.40
N LYS A 84 30.04 -15.23 -2.94
CA LYS A 84 28.96 -16.05 -2.36
C LYS A 84 29.30 -16.48 -0.93
N PRO A 85 28.50 -16.15 0.09
CA PRO A 85 28.41 -16.99 1.27
C PRO A 85 27.73 -18.31 0.87
N VAL A 86 28.30 -19.43 1.29
CA VAL A 86 27.57 -20.70 1.35
C VAL A 86 26.40 -20.48 2.30
N GLN A 87 25.19 -20.62 1.76
CA GLN A 87 23.90 -20.43 2.43
C GLN A 87 23.54 -18.96 2.68
N GLU A 88 22.51 -18.47 1.97
CA GLU A 88 21.56 -17.56 2.64
C GLU A 88 21.27 -18.19 4.01
N PRO A 89 21.27 -17.45 5.13
CA PRO A 89 20.54 -17.92 6.30
C PRO A 89 19.22 -18.41 5.74
N GLN A 90 18.87 -19.69 5.96
CA GLN A 90 17.52 -20.14 5.66
C GLN A 90 16.62 -19.14 6.38
N GLU A 91 16.08 -18.21 5.60
CA GLU A 91 15.09 -17.26 6.05
C GLU A 91 14.04 -18.18 6.61
N GLN A 92 13.86 -18.13 7.93
CA GLN A 92 12.86 -18.92 8.64
C GLN A 92 11.63 -18.97 7.76
N GLU A 93 11.18 -20.17 7.41
CA GLU A 93 10.18 -20.51 6.39
C GLU A 93 8.94 -19.61 6.44
N GLN A 94 9.10 -18.36 6.02
CA GLN A 94 8.07 -17.40 5.76
C GLN A 94 7.72 -17.69 4.32
N LYS A 95 6.57 -18.36 4.10
CA LYS A 95 6.03 -18.65 2.78
C LYS A 95 6.24 -17.43 1.88
N GLN A 96 7.21 -17.52 0.98
CA GLN A 96 7.46 -16.47 0.02
C GLN A 96 6.16 -16.30 -0.77
N PRO A 97 5.63 -15.06 -0.92
CA PRO A 97 4.34 -14.85 -1.55
C PRO A 97 4.34 -15.48 -2.95
N GLU A 98 3.42 -16.41 -3.18
CA GLU A 98 3.31 -17.12 -4.45
C GLU A 98 2.70 -16.16 -5.48
N TYR A 99 3.54 -15.66 -6.38
CA TYR A 99 3.13 -14.83 -7.50
C TYR A 99 2.54 -15.71 -8.59
N SER A 100 1.30 -15.45 -8.96
CA SER A 100 0.65 -16.16 -10.06
C SER A 100 1.33 -15.82 -11.39
N LYS A 101 1.60 -16.84 -12.20
CA LYS A 101 2.22 -16.68 -13.54
C LYS A 101 1.22 -16.16 -14.58
N ASP A 102 -0.07 -16.30 -14.31
CA ASP A 102 -1.18 -16.09 -15.22
C ASP A 102 -2.15 -15.00 -14.76
N LYS A 103 -2.09 -14.61 -13.48
CA LYS A 103 -2.93 -13.56 -12.90
C LYS A 103 -2.09 -12.39 -12.40
N GLY A 104 -2.45 -11.21 -12.88
CA GLY A 104 -1.72 -9.98 -12.63
C GLY A 104 -2.31 -8.85 -13.46
N VAL A 105 -1.58 -7.74 -13.52
CA VAL A 105 -1.99 -6.57 -14.29
C VAL A 105 -1.00 -6.28 -15.41
N PHE A 106 -1.49 -5.78 -16.54
CA PHE A 106 -0.62 -5.28 -17.60
C PHE A 106 -0.35 -3.79 -17.37
N HIS A 107 0.92 -3.42 -17.30
CA HIS A 107 1.39 -2.04 -17.18
C HIS A 107 2.08 -1.59 -18.47
N THR A 108 1.60 -0.51 -19.09
CA THR A 108 2.27 0.11 -20.23
C THR A 108 3.32 1.11 -19.76
N LEU A 109 4.58 0.88 -20.12
CA LEU A 109 5.69 1.73 -19.73
C LEU A 109 5.53 3.16 -20.24
N LYS A 110 5.71 4.13 -19.36
CA LYS A 110 5.73 5.56 -19.64
C LYS A 110 7.18 6.03 -19.83
N LYS A 111 7.32 7.27 -20.31
CA LYS A 111 8.64 7.91 -20.51
C LYS A 111 9.42 7.92 -19.19
N GLY A 112 10.58 7.24 -19.16
CA GLY A 112 11.48 7.19 -18.01
C GLY A 112 11.21 6.06 -17.01
N GLU A 113 10.20 5.22 -17.22
CA GLU A 113 9.98 4.03 -16.40
C GLU A 113 10.92 2.89 -16.79
N THR A 114 11.39 2.13 -15.80
CA THR A 114 12.27 0.97 -15.94
C THR A 114 11.66 -0.21 -15.19
N ILE A 115 12.05 -1.45 -15.52
CA ILE A 115 11.58 -2.64 -14.79
C ILE A 115 11.96 -2.58 -13.30
N TRP A 116 13.09 -1.95 -12.98
CA TRP A 116 13.48 -1.68 -11.59
C TRP A 116 12.51 -0.71 -10.90
N ASN A 117 12.11 0.38 -11.54
CA ASN A 117 11.11 1.31 -10.99
C ASN A 117 9.75 0.62 -10.79
N LEU A 118 9.29 -0.17 -11.77
CA LEU A 118 8.05 -0.95 -11.67
C LEU A 118 8.09 -1.93 -10.50
N SER A 119 9.22 -2.63 -10.31
CA SER A 119 9.45 -3.51 -9.16
C SER A 119 9.21 -2.81 -7.83
N LYS A 120 9.63 -1.54 -7.70
CA LYS A 120 9.39 -0.74 -6.50
C LYS A 120 7.96 -0.27 -6.37
N ILE A 121 7.34 0.18 -7.46
CA ILE A 121 5.94 0.65 -7.50
C ILE A 121 4.98 -0.47 -7.11
N TYR A 122 5.13 -1.61 -7.76
CA TYR A 122 4.26 -2.77 -7.58
C TYR A 122 4.67 -3.66 -6.41
N GLN A 123 5.82 -3.39 -5.79
CA GLN A 123 6.39 -4.22 -4.73
C GLN A 123 6.43 -5.69 -5.16
N VAL A 124 6.96 -5.93 -6.36
CA VAL A 124 7.22 -7.25 -6.93
C VAL A 124 8.73 -7.36 -7.14
N PRO A 125 9.38 -8.47 -6.76
CA PRO A 125 10.79 -8.66 -7.05
C PRO A 125 11.08 -8.47 -8.55
N ILE A 126 12.14 -7.74 -8.87
CA ILE A 126 12.51 -7.47 -10.27
C ILE A 126 12.69 -8.76 -11.07
N SER A 127 13.24 -9.81 -10.46
CA SER A 127 13.39 -11.15 -11.04
C SER A 127 12.04 -11.76 -11.42
N THR A 128 11.02 -11.63 -10.56
CA THR A 128 9.67 -12.13 -10.81
C THR A 128 9.04 -11.44 -12.02
N ILE A 129 9.17 -10.11 -12.13
CA ILE A 129 8.67 -9.37 -13.30
C ILE A 129 9.40 -9.84 -14.57
N ILE A 130 10.73 -9.90 -14.52
CA ILE A 130 11.55 -10.30 -15.66
C ILE A 130 11.18 -11.70 -16.15
N GLN A 131 11.09 -12.67 -15.24
CA GLN A 131 10.77 -14.06 -15.57
C GLN A 131 9.37 -14.20 -16.14
N ALA A 132 8.37 -13.55 -15.54
CA ALA A 132 6.99 -13.65 -16.00
C ALA A 132 6.77 -13.02 -17.39
N ASN A 133 7.66 -12.15 -17.83
CA ASN A 133 7.59 -11.49 -19.12
C ASN A 133 8.63 -12.00 -20.13
N ASN A 134 9.46 -12.98 -19.76
CA ASN A 134 10.59 -13.46 -20.57
C ASN A 134 11.47 -12.30 -21.08
N ILE A 135 11.82 -11.36 -20.19
CA ILE A 135 12.60 -10.17 -20.55
C ILE A 135 14.10 -10.50 -20.46
N ASP A 136 14.78 -10.58 -21.60
CA ASP A 136 16.23 -10.81 -21.61
C ASP A 136 17.03 -9.55 -21.26
N PHE A 137 16.53 -8.37 -21.65
CA PHE A 137 17.24 -7.10 -21.53
C PHE A 137 16.30 -6.02 -20.96
N PRO A 138 16.09 -5.96 -19.63
CA PRO A 138 15.14 -5.02 -19.02
C PRO A 138 15.47 -3.56 -19.30
N GLU A 139 16.74 -3.22 -19.53
CA GLU A 139 17.19 -1.87 -19.88
C GLU A 139 16.83 -1.45 -21.32
N ARG A 140 16.51 -2.39 -22.20
CA ARG A 140 16.14 -2.10 -23.60
C ARG A 140 14.64 -1.85 -23.76
N MET A 141 13.87 -2.02 -22.70
CA MET A 141 12.44 -1.75 -22.68
C MET A 141 12.17 -0.25 -22.93
N LYS A 142 11.23 0.03 -23.84
CA LYS A 142 10.89 1.36 -24.35
C LYS A 142 9.49 1.78 -23.87
N PRO A 143 9.23 3.09 -23.74
CA PRO A 143 7.89 3.60 -23.51
C PRO A 143 6.89 3.07 -24.54
N GLY A 144 5.68 2.75 -24.11
CA GLY A 144 4.62 2.13 -24.91
C GLY A 144 4.65 0.60 -24.91
N GLN A 145 5.73 -0.04 -24.47
CA GLN A 145 5.73 -1.50 -24.28
C GLN A 145 4.95 -1.90 -23.03
N THR A 146 4.21 -3.00 -23.12
CA THR A 146 3.41 -3.54 -22.03
C THR A 146 4.19 -4.61 -21.27
N VAL A 147 4.14 -4.54 -19.94
CA VAL A 147 4.77 -5.46 -18.99
C VAL A 147 3.69 -6.06 -18.10
N PHE A 148 3.59 -7.38 -18.07
CA PHE A 148 2.77 -8.10 -17.11
C PHE A 148 3.39 -7.99 -15.71
N ILE A 149 2.59 -7.68 -14.71
CA ILE A 149 3.00 -7.57 -13.32
C ILE A 149 2.29 -8.68 -12.55
N PRO A 150 3.00 -9.79 -12.25
CA PRO A 150 2.46 -10.89 -11.45
C PRO A 150 1.99 -10.40 -10.09
N MET A 151 0.82 -10.87 -9.67
CA MET A 151 0.27 -10.59 -8.35
C MET A 151 0.03 -11.88 -7.58
N THR A 152 -0.03 -11.77 -6.26
CA THR A 152 -0.50 -12.86 -5.40
C THR A 152 -2.03 -12.92 -5.47
N GLU A 153 -2.64 -14.06 -5.12
CA GLU A 153 -4.11 -14.16 -4.99
C GLU A 153 -4.67 -13.07 -4.04
N GLU A 154 -3.98 -12.79 -2.94
CA GLU A 154 -4.33 -11.72 -2.01
C GLU A 154 -4.30 -10.33 -2.67
N ARG A 155 -3.31 -10.04 -3.53
CA ARG A 155 -3.25 -8.76 -4.24
C ARG A 155 -4.25 -8.68 -5.38
N LEU A 156 -4.61 -9.81 -5.98
CA LEU A 156 -5.65 -9.89 -7.01
C LEU A 156 -7.03 -9.64 -6.42
N SER A 157 -7.35 -10.26 -5.28
CA SER A 157 -8.61 -9.99 -4.58
C SER A 157 -8.69 -8.51 -4.18
N GLN A 158 -7.60 -7.92 -3.67
CA GLN A 158 -7.54 -6.49 -3.37
C GLN A 158 -7.68 -5.61 -4.62
N HIS A 159 -7.13 -6.02 -5.76
CA HIS A 159 -7.24 -5.28 -7.02
C HIS A 159 -8.67 -5.33 -7.58
N ASP A 160 -9.30 -6.50 -7.59
CA ASP A 160 -10.68 -6.68 -8.02
C ASP A 160 -11.66 -5.96 -7.09
N GLU A 161 -11.41 -6.00 -5.77
CA GLU A 161 -12.11 -5.16 -4.79
C GLU A 161 -11.95 -3.67 -5.09
N LEU A 162 -10.74 -3.21 -5.44
CA LEU A 162 -10.50 -1.80 -5.79
C LEU A 162 -11.21 -1.40 -7.09
N ALA A 163 -11.21 -2.25 -8.11
CA ALA A 163 -11.92 -2.03 -9.37
C ALA A 163 -13.44 -2.01 -9.17
N GLY A 164 -13.97 -2.96 -8.38
CA GLY A 164 -15.36 -2.97 -7.95
C GLY A 164 -15.73 -1.73 -7.14
N MET A 165 -14.86 -1.32 -6.21
CA MET A 165 -15.02 -0.09 -5.42
C MET A 165 -15.03 1.16 -6.31
N LYS A 166 -14.16 1.22 -7.33
CA LYS A 166 -14.17 2.32 -8.30
C LYS A 166 -15.51 2.39 -9.03
N SER A 167 -16.02 1.28 -9.54
CA SER A 167 -17.34 1.22 -10.20
C SER A 167 -18.49 1.64 -9.26
N TYR A 168 -18.47 1.14 -8.02
CA TYR A 168 -19.42 1.53 -6.98
C TYR A 168 -19.39 3.05 -6.71
N VAL A 169 -18.20 3.61 -6.48
CA VAL A 169 -18.00 5.05 -6.25
C VAL A 169 -18.43 5.87 -7.46
N GLU A 170 -18.10 5.44 -8.68
CA GLU A 170 -18.57 6.11 -9.90
C GLU A 170 -20.09 6.19 -9.94
N SER A 171 -20.79 5.11 -9.58
CA SER A 171 -22.26 5.12 -9.52
C SER A 171 -22.78 6.16 -8.52
N LEU A 172 -22.15 6.29 -7.35
CA LEU A 172 -22.56 7.25 -6.32
C LEU A 172 -22.32 8.71 -6.73
N VAL A 173 -21.16 8.98 -7.36
CA VAL A 173 -20.75 10.34 -7.73
C VAL A 173 -21.55 10.82 -8.95
N LYS A 174 -21.80 9.96 -9.94
CA LYS A 174 -22.51 10.28 -11.19
C LYS A 174 -24.02 10.43 -11.02
N LEU A 175 -24.63 9.81 -10.00
CA LEU A 175 -26.08 9.94 -9.72
C LEU A 175 -26.50 11.34 -9.22
N SER A 176 -25.62 12.33 -9.20
CA SER A 176 -25.90 13.63 -8.59
C SER A 176 -24.95 14.71 -9.12
N PRO A 177 -25.40 15.45 -10.15
CA PRO A 177 -26.37 16.48 -9.80
C PRO A 177 -27.53 16.63 -10.80
N ARG A 178 -28.73 16.92 -10.29
CA ARG A 178 -29.85 17.45 -11.10
C ARG A 178 -29.56 18.86 -11.66
N GLN A 179 -28.37 19.38 -11.41
CA GLN A 179 -27.91 20.74 -11.62
C GLN A 179 -26.56 20.71 -12.33
N LYS A 180 -26.15 21.82 -12.92
CA LYS A 180 -24.80 21.96 -13.50
C LYS A 180 -23.74 21.72 -12.42
N MET A 181 -22.76 20.87 -12.71
CA MET A 181 -21.63 20.61 -11.82
C MET A 181 -20.84 21.90 -11.58
N ARG A 182 -20.48 22.15 -10.31
CA ARG A 182 -19.62 23.30 -9.96
C ARG A 182 -18.21 23.10 -10.48
N ASP A 183 -17.52 24.21 -10.68
CA ASP A 183 -16.12 24.22 -11.12
C ASP A 183 -15.18 23.96 -9.94
N TRP A 184 -15.24 22.73 -9.41
CA TRP A 184 -14.43 22.29 -8.28
C TRP A 184 -12.94 22.29 -8.61
N LYS A 185 -12.12 22.86 -7.74
CA LYS A 185 -10.66 23.03 -7.94
C LYS A 185 -9.81 22.22 -6.97
N TYR A 186 -10.35 21.82 -5.83
CA TYR A 186 -9.60 21.16 -4.76
C TYR A 186 -10.38 19.98 -4.18
N ILE A 187 -9.64 19.00 -3.66
CA ILE A 187 -10.19 17.95 -2.78
C ILE A 187 -9.48 18.07 -1.44
N ILE A 188 -10.25 18.14 -0.36
CA ILE A 188 -9.74 18.37 0.99
C ILE A 188 -10.19 17.23 1.90
N ILE A 189 -9.23 16.50 2.43
CA ILE A 189 -9.42 15.28 3.19
C ILE A 189 -9.38 15.58 4.69
N HIS A 190 -10.38 15.08 5.38
CA HIS A 190 -10.60 15.24 6.82
C HIS A 190 -10.71 13.90 7.52
N HIS A 191 -10.47 13.93 8.82
CA HIS A 191 -10.95 12.90 9.73
C HIS A 191 -12.05 13.47 10.62
N SER A 192 -12.88 12.61 11.22
CA SER A 192 -13.92 13.09 12.15
C SER A 192 -13.38 13.37 13.55
N ALA A 193 -12.19 12.83 13.88
CA ALA A 193 -11.65 12.77 15.24
C ALA A 193 -12.58 12.04 16.23
N THR A 194 -13.52 11.23 15.71
CA THR A 194 -14.45 10.41 16.49
C THR A 194 -14.24 8.93 16.16
N ASP A 195 -14.47 8.06 17.12
CA ASP A 195 -14.32 6.61 16.90
C ASP A 195 -15.48 5.99 16.11
N MET A 196 -16.60 6.71 15.98
CA MET A 196 -17.77 6.30 15.22
C MET A 196 -18.51 7.52 14.65
N GLY A 197 -19.38 7.27 13.68
CA GLY A 197 -20.19 8.29 13.02
C GLY A 197 -20.52 7.89 11.60
N ASN A 198 -21.42 8.64 10.98
CA ASN A 198 -21.79 8.57 9.58
C ASN A 198 -22.32 9.94 9.11
N ALA A 199 -22.68 10.09 7.83
CA ALA A 199 -23.18 11.34 7.27
C ALA A 199 -24.43 11.83 8.00
N ALA A 200 -25.36 10.94 8.36
CA ALA A 200 -26.57 11.30 9.10
C ALA A 200 -26.26 11.87 10.49
N SER A 201 -25.34 11.25 11.26
CA SER A 201 -24.95 11.78 12.57
C SER A 201 -24.20 13.11 12.46
N PHE A 202 -23.34 13.25 11.45
CA PHE A 202 -22.60 14.49 11.23
C PHE A 202 -23.49 15.60 10.69
N GLU A 203 -24.50 15.30 9.87
CA GLU A 203 -25.55 16.23 9.45
C GLU A 203 -26.27 16.80 10.69
N TYR A 204 -26.73 15.92 11.59
CA TYR A 204 -27.40 16.34 12.82
C TYR A 204 -26.50 17.25 13.67
N TYR A 205 -25.26 16.84 13.92
CA TYR A 205 -24.31 17.64 14.69
C TYR A 205 -24.03 19.00 14.05
N HIS A 206 -23.74 19.04 12.76
CA HIS A 206 -23.47 20.30 12.06
C HIS A 206 -24.69 21.22 12.04
N ARG A 207 -25.88 20.68 11.77
CA ARG A 207 -27.13 21.45 11.71
C ARG A 207 -27.53 22.02 13.07
N PHE A 208 -27.60 21.16 14.08
CA PHE A 208 -28.25 21.49 15.35
C PHE A 208 -27.28 21.87 16.46
N LYS A 209 -26.01 21.44 16.40
CA LYS A 209 -24.99 21.79 17.41
C LYS A 209 -24.02 22.86 16.92
N ARG A 210 -23.76 22.92 15.62
CA ARG A 210 -22.91 23.97 15.01
C ARG A 210 -23.68 25.03 14.22
N HIS A 211 -25.01 24.96 14.23
CA HIS A 211 -25.90 25.92 13.56
C HIS A 211 -25.59 26.12 12.07
N MET A 212 -25.09 25.08 11.41
CA MET A 212 -24.82 25.11 9.97
C MET A 212 -26.13 24.89 9.22
N THR A 213 -26.66 25.94 8.60
CA THR A 213 -27.94 25.92 7.84
C THR A 213 -27.98 24.84 6.76
N ASN A 214 -26.85 24.60 6.10
CA ASN A 214 -26.66 23.57 5.08
C ASN A 214 -26.29 22.18 5.65
N GLY A 215 -26.35 22.01 6.97
CA GLY A 215 -26.09 20.74 7.63
C GLY A 215 -24.65 20.26 7.47
N LEU A 216 -24.49 18.99 7.13
CA LEU A 216 -23.24 18.27 6.97
C LEU A 216 -22.19 19.14 6.28
N ALA A 217 -21.07 19.39 6.94
CA ALA A 217 -19.99 20.23 6.42
C ALA A 217 -19.33 19.68 5.15
N TYR A 218 -19.33 18.35 4.99
CA TYR A 218 -18.61 17.61 3.95
C TYR A 218 -19.51 17.24 2.77
N HIS A 219 -18.88 16.98 1.63
CA HIS A 219 -19.54 16.46 0.43
C HIS A 219 -19.70 14.94 0.52
N PHE A 220 -18.71 14.25 1.11
CA PHE A 220 -18.70 12.81 1.29
C PHE A 220 -18.21 12.43 2.69
N VAL A 221 -18.72 11.31 3.20
CA VAL A 221 -18.26 10.68 4.43
C VAL A 221 -17.89 9.23 4.14
N ILE A 222 -16.76 8.75 4.67
CA ILE A 222 -16.33 7.36 4.57
C ILE A 222 -16.40 6.70 5.96
N THR A 223 -17.30 5.74 6.13
CA THR A 223 -17.58 5.06 7.41
C THR A 223 -16.53 3.99 7.75
N ASN A 224 -16.47 3.59 9.01
CA ASN A 224 -15.44 2.69 9.57
C ASN A 224 -15.99 1.36 10.13
N GLY A 225 -17.21 0.99 9.76
CA GLY A 225 -17.84 -0.25 10.23
C GLY A 225 -18.56 -0.17 11.57
N LYS A 226 -18.34 0.88 12.39
CA LYS A 226 -19.08 1.03 13.67
C LYS A 226 -20.48 1.60 13.50
N LYS A 227 -20.68 2.43 12.47
CA LYS A 227 -22.00 2.97 12.09
C LYS A 227 -22.04 3.13 10.57
N GLY A 228 -22.57 2.12 9.89
CA GLY A 228 -22.42 1.93 8.43
C GLY A 228 -21.39 0.85 8.11
N SER A 229 -21.20 0.51 6.84
CA SER A 229 -20.19 -0.46 6.42
C SER A 229 -18.78 0.10 6.57
N ASP A 230 -17.77 -0.75 6.75
CA ASP A 230 -16.37 -0.30 6.71
C ASP A 230 -15.99 0.08 5.28
N GLY A 231 -15.47 1.30 5.08
CA GLY A 231 -15.25 1.88 3.76
C GLY A 231 -16.50 2.40 3.04
N GLY A 232 -17.68 2.31 3.65
CA GLY A 232 -18.92 2.82 3.04
C GLY A 232 -18.82 4.31 2.70
N VAL A 233 -19.08 4.67 1.43
CA VAL A 233 -19.06 6.07 0.96
C VAL A 233 -20.48 6.63 0.99
N GLU A 234 -20.73 7.57 1.90
CA GLU A 234 -22.02 8.25 2.03
C GLU A 234 -21.98 9.63 1.39
N VAL A 235 -22.93 9.91 0.48
CA VAL A 235 -23.00 11.15 -0.29
C VAL A 235 -23.84 12.20 0.44
N GLY A 236 -23.21 13.32 0.78
CA GLY A 236 -23.82 14.45 1.47
C GLY A 236 -24.70 15.33 0.56
N ASN A 237 -25.57 16.13 1.19
CA ASN A 237 -26.44 17.07 0.47
C ASN A 237 -25.68 18.14 -0.32
N ARG A 238 -24.47 18.51 0.13
CA ARG A 238 -23.62 19.48 -0.57
C ARG A 238 -23.18 18.97 -1.93
N TRP A 239 -22.83 17.69 -2.07
CA TRP A 239 -22.58 17.10 -3.39
C TRP A 239 -23.88 17.02 -4.22
N LYS A 240 -24.95 16.49 -3.63
CA LYS A 240 -26.23 16.28 -4.34
C LYS A 240 -26.81 17.56 -4.95
N LYS A 241 -26.66 18.68 -4.24
CA LYS A 241 -27.19 20.00 -4.61
C LYS A 241 -26.11 20.97 -5.07
N GLN A 242 -24.88 20.49 -5.28
CA GLN A 242 -23.72 21.30 -5.65
C GLN A 242 -23.63 22.59 -4.81
N LEU A 243 -23.57 22.45 -3.49
CA LEU A 243 -23.40 23.57 -2.56
C LEU A 243 -21.94 23.65 -2.16
N GLN A 244 -21.44 24.86 -1.89
CA GLN A 244 -20.12 25.09 -1.30
C GLN A 244 -19.92 24.28 -0.02
N GLY A 245 -18.68 24.00 0.35
CA GLY A 245 -18.31 23.34 1.60
C GLY A 245 -18.64 24.14 2.87
N GLY A 246 -18.41 23.52 4.02
CA GLY A 246 -18.37 24.20 5.32
C GLY A 246 -17.33 23.57 6.25
N HIS A 247 -16.24 23.07 5.67
CA HIS A 247 -15.32 22.12 6.29
C HIS A 247 -13.92 22.68 6.53
N VAL A 248 -13.61 23.88 6.05
CA VAL A 248 -12.34 24.59 6.32
C VAL A 248 -12.67 26.00 6.79
N LYS A 249 -11.83 26.59 7.66
CA LYS A 249 -11.91 28.02 8.01
C LYS A 249 -11.37 28.91 6.88
N SER A 250 -12.00 28.84 5.71
CA SER A 250 -11.69 29.65 4.53
C SER A 250 -12.84 29.62 3.54
N ASP A 251 -13.40 30.78 3.23
CA ASP A 251 -14.49 30.89 2.27
C ASP A 251 -14.04 30.48 0.86
N PHE A 252 -12.81 30.84 0.47
CA PHE A 252 -12.23 30.41 -0.81
C PHE A 252 -12.22 28.88 -0.95
N TYR A 253 -11.64 28.16 0.01
CA TYR A 253 -11.57 26.70 -0.08
C TYR A 253 -12.94 26.03 0.06
N ASN A 254 -13.88 26.61 0.82
CA ASN A 254 -15.24 26.09 0.85
C ASN A 254 -15.96 26.31 -0.49
N GLU A 255 -15.73 27.42 -1.18
CA GLU A 255 -16.39 27.75 -2.44
C GLU A 255 -15.99 26.80 -3.58
N VAL A 256 -14.71 26.41 -3.64
CA VAL A 256 -14.16 25.60 -4.75
C VAL A 256 -13.58 24.24 -4.33
N GLY A 257 -13.73 23.84 -3.07
CA GLY A 257 -13.17 22.59 -2.54
C GLY A 257 -14.21 21.53 -2.18
N ILE A 258 -13.94 20.29 -2.57
CA ILE A 258 -14.71 19.11 -2.20
C ILE A 258 -14.14 18.53 -0.89
N GLY A 259 -14.90 18.64 0.19
CA GLY A 259 -14.58 18.00 1.48
C GLY A 259 -14.97 16.52 1.57
N ILE A 260 -14.01 15.66 1.91
CA ILE A 260 -14.20 14.23 2.21
C ILE A 260 -13.82 14.00 3.68
N CYS A 261 -14.71 13.43 4.49
CA CYS A 261 -14.41 13.10 5.88
C CYS A 261 -14.41 11.58 6.12
N LEU A 262 -13.30 11.05 6.61
CA LEU A 262 -13.22 9.66 7.08
C LEU A 262 -13.57 9.60 8.57
N VAL A 263 -14.37 8.61 8.98
CA VAL A 263 -14.71 8.39 10.38
C VAL A 263 -13.53 7.76 11.10
N GLY A 264 -12.97 8.44 12.10
CA GLY A 264 -11.83 7.98 12.87
C GLY A 264 -10.96 9.12 13.42
N ASN A 265 -10.07 8.78 14.35
CA ASN A 265 -9.03 9.67 14.82
C ASN A 265 -7.65 9.22 14.32
N PHE A 266 -7.33 9.55 13.06
CA PHE A 266 -6.04 9.17 12.47
C PHE A 266 -4.84 9.98 12.96
N GLN A 267 -4.97 10.74 14.05
CA GLN A 267 -3.79 11.17 14.79
C GLN A 267 -3.18 9.99 15.58
N ASN A 268 -4.01 9.02 15.96
CA ASN A 268 -3.64 7.93 16.86
C ASN A 268 -3.44 6.59 16.16
N TYR A 269 -4.18 6.31 15.08
CA TYR A 269 -4.14 5.02 14.37
C TYR A 269 -4.40 5.20 12.85
N PRO A 270 -3.92 4.30 11.97
CA PRO A 270 -4.21 4.39 10.54
C PRO A 270 -5.69 4.06 10.23
N PRO A 271 -6.23 4.49 9.07
CA PRO A 271 -7.54 4.03 8.60
C PRO A 271 -7.54 2.52 8.33
N SER A 272 -8.73 1.91 8.29
CA SER A 272 -8.86 0.53 7.80
C SER A 272 -8.45 0.44 6.31
N ILE A 273 -8.17 -0.78 5.85
CA ILE A 273 -7.87 -1.04 4.42
C ILE A 273 -9.07 -0.61 3.56
N SER A 274 -10.30 -0.96 3.96
CA SER A 274 -11.53 -0.60 3.25
C SER A 274 -11.76 0.90 3.18
N GLN A 275 -11.52 1.63 4.27
CA GLN A 275 -11.58 3.10 4.28
C GLN A 275 -10.55 3.71 3.33
N TYR A 276 -9.32 3.22 3.38
CA TYR A 276 -8.24 3.73 2.55
C TYR A 276 -8.49 3.45 1.05
N ASN A 277 -8.93 2.24 0.69
CA ASN A 277 -9.28 1.89 -0.69
C ASN A 277 -10.44 2.75 -1.21
N SER A 278 -11.46 2.98 -0.38
CA SER A 278 -12.59 3.85 -0.72
C SER A 278 -12.16 5.30 -0.90
N LEU A 279 -11.22 5.78 -0.08
CA LEU A 279 -10.62 7.11 -0.24
C LEU A 279 -9.86 7.24 -1.57
N VAL A 280 -9.01 6.25 -1.90
CA VAL A 280 -8.25 6.24 -3.17
C VAL A 280 -9.22 6.28 -4.35
N SER A 281 -10.22 5.40 -4.38
CA SER A 281 -11.22 5.35 -5.46
C SER A 281 -12.04 6.64 -5.55
N LEU A 282 -12.54 7.17 -4.43
CA LEU A 282 -13.32 8.41 -4.41
C LEU A 282 -12.51 9.61 -4.90
N VAL A 283 -11.26 9.75 -4.45
CA VAL A 283 -10.40 10.86 -4.90
C VAL A 283 -10.11 10.73 -6.40
N GLN A 284 -9.77 9.53 -6.90
CA GLN A 284 -9.51 9.33 -8.33
C GLN A 284 -10.74 9.67 -9.18
N VAL A 285 -11.92 9.17 -8.81
CA VAL A 285 -13.16 9.43 -9.55
C VAL A 285 -13.51 10.91 -9.56
N LEU A 286 -13.40 11.61 -8.42
CA LEU A 286 -13.69 13.04 -8.34
C LEU A 286 -12.68 13.87 -9.14
N LYS A 287 -11.39 13.50 -9.10
CA LYS A 287 -10.35 14.14 -9.90
C LYS A 287 -10.67 14.05 -11.38
N ASP A 288 -10.95 12.85 -11.87
CA ASP A 288 -11.23 12.61 -13.28
C ASP A 288 -12.50 13.35 -13.73
N LEU A 289 -13.55 13.30 -12.91
CA LEU A 289 -14.82 13.95 -13.20
C LEU A 289 -14.72 15.48 -13.22
N CYS A 290 -13.96 16.07 -12.28
CA CYS A 290 -13.87 17.52 -12.11
C CYS A 290 -12.61 18.13 -12.72
N ASN A 291 -11.75 17.33 -13.36
CA ASN A 291 -10.43 17.72 -13.87
C ASN A 291 -9.56 18.41 -12.79
N ILE A 292 -9.55 17.85 -11.58
CA ILE A 292 -8.77 18.38 -10.45
C ILE A 292 -7.38 17.74 -10.46
N PRO A 293 -6.28 18.52 -10.49
CA PRO A 293 -4.95 17.94 -10.53
C PRO A 293 -4.54 17.34 -9.18
N THR A 294 -3.65 16.33 -9.19
CA THR A 294 -3.18 15.65 -7.97
C THR A 294 -2.56 16.61 -6.94
N ARG A 295 -1.89 17.67 -7.42
CA ARG A 295 -1.32 18.73 -6.57
C ARG A 295 -2.36 19.54 -5.78
N ASN A 296 -3.65 19.45 -6.15
CA ASN A 296 -4.76 20.12 -5.49
C ASN A 296 -5.54 19.18 -4.54
N VAL A 297 -4.96 18.01 -4.20
CA VAL A 297 -5.49 17.09 -3.19
C VAL A 297 -4.72 17.28 -1.89
N PHE A 298 -5.39 17.84 -0.89
CA PHE A 298 -4.80 18.20 0.40
C PHE A 298 -5.46 17.47 1.56
N GLY A 299 -4.68 17.17 2.60
CA GLY A 299 -5.25 17.03 3.94
C GLY A 299 -5.56 18.42 4.51
N HIS A 300 -6.57 18.52 5.38
CA HIS A 300 -6.95 19.80 6.00
C HIS A 300 -5.74 20.56 6.59
N GLY A 301 -4.90 19.91 7.39
CA GLY A 301 -3.73 20.53 8.04
C GLY A 301 -2.60 20.91 7.09
N GLU A 302 -2.66 20.53 5.81
CA GLU A 302 -1.76 21.03 4.78
C GLU A 302 -2.21 22.39 4.23
N LEU A 303 -3.47 22.77 4.47
CA LEU A 303 -3.99 24.11 4.16
C LEU A 303 -3.51 25.08 5.24
N ARG A 304 -2.79 26.12 4.85
CA ARG A 304 -2.29 27.18 5.76
C ARG A 304 -3.41 28.13 6.24
N THR A 305 -4.64 27.65 6.33
CA THR A 305 -5.82 28.41 6.74
C THR A 305 -5.97 28.45 8.26
N GLU A 306 -5.54 27.38 8.94
CA GLU A 306 -5.52 27.28 10.40
C GLU A 306 -4.55 26.18 10.85
N GLN A 307 -4.12 26.22 12.11
CA GLN A 307 -3.34 25.15 12.69
C GLN A 307 -4.28 23.98 13.04
N SER A 308 -4.18 22.88 12.30
CA SER A 308 -5.04 21.72 12.46
C SER A 308 -4.25 20.43 12.40
N LEU A 309 -4.54 19.50 13.32
CA LEU A 309 -4.00 18.13 13.27
C LEU A 309 -4.76 17.26 12.26
N CYS A 310 -5.92 17.69 11.78
CA CYS A 310 -6.71 16.98 10.78
C CYS A 310 -5.94 16.87 9.44
N PRO A 311 -5.99 15.75 8.70
CA PRO A 311 -6.72 14.51 8.95
C PRO A 311 -5.98 13.51 9.84
N GLY A 312 -4.93 13.92 10.55
CA GLY A 312 -4.12 13.10 11.44
C GLY A 312 -2.89 12.53 10.77
N LYS A 313 -1.79 12.42 11.52
CA LYS A 313 -0.48 11.97 11.02
C LYS A 313 -0.45 10.52 10.50
N CYS A 314 -1.39 9.67 10.91
CA CYS A 314 -1.48 8.27 10.50
C CYS A 314 -2.30 8.06 9.23
N LEU A 315 -2.94 9.11 8.69
CA LEU A 315 -3.56 9.05 7.35
C LEU A 315 -2.46 9.24 6.28
N PRO A 316 -2.15 8.22 5.44
CA PRO A 316 -0.96 8.26 4.59
C PRO A 316 -1.18 9.05 3.29
N LEU A 317 -1.34 10.38 3.39
CA LEU A 317 -1.62 11.28 2.26
C LEU A 317 -0.58 11.25 1.14
N LYS A 318 0.71 11.06 1.48
CA LYS A 318 1.78 10.91 0.48
C LYS A 318 1.58 9.64 -0.35
N LYS A 319 1.23 8.52 0.31
CA LYS A 319 0.92 7.25 -0.36
C LYS A 319 -0.31 7.41 -1.25
N LEU A 320 -1.38 8.04 -0.73
CA LEU A 320 -2.59 8.33 -1.50
C LEU A 320 -2.24 9.06 -2.80
N ARG A 321 -1.54 10.20 -2.72
CA ARG A 321 -1.16 10.98 -3.91
C ARG A 321 -0.27 10.21 -4.89
N SER A 322 0.60 9.33 -4.40
CA SER A 322 1.44 8.49 -5.28
C SER A 322 0.66 7.41 -6.03
N GLN A 323 -0.53 7.04 -5.55
CA GLN A 323 -1.40 6.03 -6.18
C GLN A 323 -2.38 6.64 -7.19
N LEU A 324 -2.55 7.97 -7.19
CA LEU A 324 -3.44 8.66 -8.12
C LEU A 324 -2.77 8.76 -9.50
N THR A 325 -3.58 8.59 -10.54
CA THR A 325 -3.16 8.68 -11.95
C THR A 325 -3.80 9.87 -12.64
N GLY A 326 -3.28 10.23 -13.82
CA GLY A 326 -3.75 11.39 -14.58
C GLY A 326 -3.35 12.74 -13.95
N PRO A 327 -3.80 13.86 -14.54
CA PRO A 327 -3.54 15.21 -14.03
C PRO A 327 -3.81 15.36 -12.53
#